data_AF-E2C8B6-F1
#
_entry.id   AF-E2C8B6-F1
#
_cell.length_a   1.000
_cell.length_b   1.000
_cell.length_c   1.000
_cell.angle_alpha   90.00
_cell.angle_beta   90.00
_cell.angle_gamma   90.00
#
_symmetry.space_group_name_H-M   'P 1'
#
loop_
_entity.id
_entity.type
_entity.pdbx_description
1 polymer ?
#
loop_
_entity_poly.entity_id
_entity_poly.type
_entity_poly.pdbx_seq_one_letter_code
_entity_poly.pdbx_strand_id
1 'polypeptide(L)' 'STANRVLKLNKFHSYHIHLTQQLEKRDYQRRVRFCNWARDQIQQNPRFIADTLFSYEATFCNRGGVNRV' A
#
# COMPACT_ATOMS: atom_id res chain seq x y z
N SER A 1 22.09 -5.01 -22.60
CA SER A 1 21.71 -6.36 -23.05
C SER A 1 20.32 -6.34 -23.67
N THR A 2 19.97 -7.34 -24.48
CA THR A 2 18.63 -7.53 -25.07
C THR A 2 17.52 -7.53 -24.01
N ALA A 3 17.79 -8.13 -22.84
CA ALA A 3 16.85 -8.17 -21.71
C ALA A 3 16.41 -6.77 -21.24
N ASN A 4 17.34 -5.83 -21.07
CA ASN A 4 17.00 -4.45 -20.66
C ASN A 4 16.16 -3.70 -21.69
N ARG A 5 16.34 -3.98 -22.99
CA ARG A 5 15.51 -3.41 -24.05
C ARG A 5 14.07 -3.94 -23.98
N VAL A 6 13.90 -5.24 -23.76
CA VAL A 6 12.59 -5.87 -23.60
C VAL A 6 11.86 -5.32 -22.37
N LEU A 7 12.54 -5.18 -21.23
CA LEU A 7 11.94 -4.63 -20.01
C LEU A 7 11.45 -3.18 -20.21
N LYS A 8 12.27 -2.32 -20.83
CA LYS A 8 11.89 -0.93 -21.14
C LYS A 8 10.71 -0.84 -22.11
N LEU A 9 10.70 -1.67 -23.15
CA LEU A 9 9.63 -1.68 -24.16
C LEU A 9 8.27 -2.06 -23.54
N ASN A 10 8.28 -2.96 -22.56
CA ASN A 10 7.10 -3.37 -21.82
C ASN A 10 6.80 -2.48 -20.60
N LYS A 11 7.54 -1.37 -20.41
CA LYS A 11 7.37 -0.43 -19.28
C LYS A 11 7.48 -1.12 -17.91
N PHE A 12 8.31 -2.15 -17.82
CA PHE A 12 8.62 -2.76 -16.53
C PHE A 12 9.58 -1.85 -15.77
N HIS A 13 9.14 -1.45 -14.58
CA HIS A 13 9.94 -0.70 -13.63
C HIS A 13 10.49 -1.65 -12.57
N SER A 14 11.76 -1.44 -12.20
CA SER A 14 12.37 -2.18 -11.09
C SER A 14 11.58 -1.90 -9.82
N TYR A 15 10.92 -2.94 -9.28
CA TYR A 15 10.24 -2.84 -8.00
C TYR A 15 11.25 -3.04 -6.88
N HIS A 16 11.47 -2.00 -6.07
CA HIS A 16 12.26 -2.12 -4.85
C HIS A 16 11.36 -2.57 -3.71
N ILE A 17 11.52 -3.82 -3.27
CA ILE A 17 10.76 -4.36 -2.14
C ILE A 17 11.21 -3.64 -0.87
N HIS A 18 10.29 -2.94 -0.23
CA HIS A 18 10.49 -2.39 1.11
C HIS A 18 9.75 -3.26 2.12
N LEU A 19 10.50 -3.87 3.04
CA LEU A 19 9.93 -4.71 4.09
C LEU A 19 9.38 -3.81 5.20
N THR A 20 8.07 -3.62 5.23
CA THR A 20 7.38 -2.75 6.21
C THR A 20 6.85 -3.50 7.42
N GLN A 21 6.30 -4.70 7.22
CA GLN A 21 5.73 -5.51 8.29
C GLN A 21 5.73 -7.00 7.88
N GLN A 22 6.15 -7.87 8.80
CA GLN A 22 5.98 -9.31 8.63
C GLN A 22 4.51 -9.68 8.80
N LEU A 23 3.94 -10.38 7.82
CA LEU A 23 2.58 -10.92 7.91
C LEU A 23 2.60 -12.32 8.49
N GLU A 24 1.79 -12.55 9.51
CA GLU A 24 1.54 -13.89 10.02
C GLU A 24 0.37 -14.54 9.27
N LYS A 25 0.29 -15.87 9.31
CA LYS A 25 -0.77 -16.65 8.63
C LYS A 25 -2.19 -16.15 8.96
N ARG A 26 -2.41 -15.66 10.18
CA ARG A 26 -3.69 -15.11 10.63
C ARG A 26 -4.03 -13.74 10.01
N ASP A 27 -3.04 -12.96 9.61
CA ASP A 27 -3.26 -11.60 9.09
C ASP A 27 -3.88 -11.62 7.70
N TYR A 28 -3.54 -12.61 6.88
CA TYR A 28 -4.12 -12.78 5.55
C TYR A 28 -5.65 -12.86 5.61
N GLN A 29 -6.18 -13.73 6.48
CA GLN A 29 -7.63 -13.88 6.64
C GLN A 29 -8.29 -12.62 7.20
N ARG A 30 -7.65 -11.94 8.17
CA ARG A 30 -8.16 -10.69 8.74
C ARG A 30 -8.22 -9.57 7.70
N ARG A 31 -7.18 -9.42 6.90
CA ARG A 31 -7.10 -8.43 5.81
C ARG A 31 -8.17 -8.66 4.76
N VAL A 32 -8.36 -9.92 4.31
CA VAL A 32 -9.42 -10.25 3.34
C VAL A 32 -10.81 -9.96 3.90
N ARG A 33 -11.07 -10.31 5.17
CA ARG A 33 -12.35 -9.99 5.82
C ARG A 33 -12.60 -8.49 5.89
N PHE A 34 -11.59 -7.71 6.25
CA PHE A 34 -11.67 -6.26 6.26
C PHE A 34 -11.97 -5.69 4.87
N CYS A 35 -11.27 -6.17 3.82
CA CYS A 35 -11.52 -5.71 2.44
C CYS A 35 -12.95 -6.02 1.98
N ASN A 36 -13.46 -7.21 2.28
CA ASN A 36 -14.85 -7.56 1.94
C ASN A 36 -15.84 -6.66 2.68
N TRP A 37 -15.66 -6.47 4.00
CA TRP A 37 -16.49 -5.57 4.78
C TRP A 37 -16.46 -4.14 4.24
N ALA A 38 -15.27 -3.60 3.95
CA ALA A 38 -15.11 -2.23 3.45
C ALA A 38 -15.79 -2.07 2.08
N ARG A 39 -15.69 -3.06 1.19
CA ARG A 39 -16.41 -3.07 -0.09
C ARG A 39 -17.91 -2.99 0.12
N ASP A 40 -18.45 -3.76 1.07
CA ASP A 40 -19.88 -3.78 1.35
C ASP A 40 -20.34 -2.44 1.95
N GLN A 41 -19.51 -1.76 2.75
CA GLN A 41 -19.80 -0.40 3.23
C GLN A 41 -19.85 0.62 2.09
N ILE A 42 -18.90 0.55 1.14
CA ILE A 42 -18.86 1.43 -0.04
C ILE A 42 -20.09 1.23 -0.92
N GLN A 43 -20.56 -0.01 -1.07
CA GLN A 43 -21.78 -0.31 -1.83
C GLN A 43 -23.03 0.23 -1.17
N GLN A 44 -23.12 0.17 0.17
CA GLN A 44 -24.26 0.68 0.93
C GLN A 44 -24.30 2.20 0.97
N ASN A 45 -23.12 2.84 1.08
CA ASN A 45 -22.98 4.29 1.10
C ASN A 45 -21.82 4.72 0.19
N PRO A 46 -22.10 5.23 -1.03
CA PRO A 46 -21.06 5.73 -1.94
C PRO A 46 -20.19 6.85 -1.35
N ARG A 47 -20.68 7.57 -0.34
CA ARG A 47 -19.94 8.62 0.38
C ARG A 47 -19.08 8.10 1.53
N PHE A 48 -19.17 6.82 1.88
CA PHE A 48 -18.49 6.22 3.03
C PHE A 48 -17.01 6.60 3.13
N ILE A 49 -16.26 6.45 2.03
CA ILE A 49 -14.83 6.80 2.02
C ILE A 49 -14.59 8.29 2.16
N ALA A 50 -15.41 9.11 1.49
CA ALA A 50 -15.26 10.55 1.48
C ALA A 50 -15.57 11.19 2.84
N ASP A 51 -16.40 10.51 3.64
CA ASP A 51 -16.80 10.96 4.97
C ASP A 51 -16.02 10.23 6.09
N THR A 52 -15.09 9.32 5.74
CA THR A 52 -14.22 8.63 6.70
C THR A 52 -12.94 9.44 6.94
N LEU A 53 -12.70 9.82 8.19
CA LEU A 53 -11.45 10.45 8.60
C LEU A 53 -10.46 9.39 9.14
N PHE A 54 -9.36 9.19 8.43
CA PHE A 54 -8.26 8.35 8.90
C PHE A 54 -7.26 9.17 9.70
N SER A 55 -6.83 8.65 10.85
CA SER A 55 -5.75 9.22 11.65
C SER A 55 -4.60 8.22 11.77
N TYR A 56 -3.38 8.74 11.94
CA TYR A 56 -2.20 7.94 12.22
C TYR A 56 -1.21 8.75 13.06
N GLU A 57 -0.33 8.05 13.78
CA GLU A 57 0.78 8.67 14.50
C GLU A 57 2.09 8.45 13.73
N ALA A 58 2.88 9.51 13.59
CA ALA A 58 4.18 9.50 12.91
C ALA A 58 5.30 9.81 13.90
N THR A 59 6.40 9.08 13.82
CA THR A 59 7.65 9.45 14.50
C THR A 59 8.55 10.22 13.55
N PHE A 60 8.91 11.46 13.90
CA PHE A 60 9.87 12.28 13.15
C PHE A 60 11.25 12.18 13.80
N CYS A 61 12.26 11.79 13.02
CA CYS A 61 13.64 11.64 13.47
C CYS A 61 14.60 12.47 12.61
N ASN A 62 15.47 13.28 13.22
CA ASN A 62 16.47 14.09 12.51
C ASN A 62 17.70 13.30 12.01
N ARG A 63 17.66 11.96 12.07
CA ARG A 63 18.77 11.04 11.75
C ARG A 63 18.49 10.08 10.58
N GLY A 64 17.35 10.19 9.90
CA GLY A 64 16.96 9.26 8.82
C GLY A 64 16.53 9.99 7.56
N GLY A 65 17.26 9.74 6.46
CA GLY A 65 16.93 10.04 5.06
C GLY A 65 15.98 11.22 4.80
N VAL A 66 16.54 12.40 4.56
CA VAL A 66 15.79 13.56 4.04
C VAL A 66 15.02 13.12 2.79
N ASN A 67 13.68 13.21 2.80
CA ASN A 67 12.91 13.28 1.56
C ASN A 67 13.37 14.55 0.85
N ARG A 68 14.31 14.43 -0.07
CA ARG A 68 14.67 15.51 -0.98
C ARG A 68 13.46 15.71 -1.89
N VAL A 69 12.77 16.84 -1.67
CA VAL A 69 11.72 17.36 -2.56
C VAL A 69 12.36 17.88 -3.83
#